data_AF-A0A800F705-F1
#
_entry.id   AF-A0A800F705-F1
#
_cell.length_a   1.000
_cell.length_b   1.000
_cell.length_c   1.000
_cell.angle_alpha   90.00
_cell.angle_beta   90.00
_cell.angle_gamma   90.00
#
_symmetry.space_group_name_H-M   'P 1'
#
loop_
_entity.id
_entity.type
_entity.pdbx_description
1 polymer ?
#
loop_
_entity_poly.entity_id
_entity_poly.type
_entity_poly.pdbx_seq_one_letter_code
_entity_poly.pdbx_strand_id
1 'polypeptide(L)'
;MSVGSAMPLADVVSAEALVEPGEGGSRIVLGREPDAVVAPGSIEEVVAVLAWAESNSVGVIPVGTGAHLGDRRPAGPYVVLSTERLSGVEIYEPADLTLTAKSGTRVGDLARVAEEHRQWLPFDPMDVPNRTLGGLA
;
A
#
# COMPACT_ATOMS: atom_id res chain seq x y z
N MET A 1 25.41 -21.81 17.67
CA MET A 1 24.54 -20.93 18.46
C MET A 1 23.25 -20.79 17.68
N SER A 2 22.15 -21.33 18.22
CA SER A 2 20.87 -21.37 17.51
C SER A 2 20.28 -19.96 17.49
N VAL A 3 20.25 -19.33 16.32
CA VAL A 3 19.44 -18.13 16.08
C VAL A 3 17.99 -18.56 16.29
N GLY A 4 17.27 -17.92 17.21
CA GLY A 4 15.85 -18.17 17.41
C GLY A 4 15.14 -18.03 16.07
N SER A 5 14.35 -19.03 15.70
CA SER A 5 13.62 -19.06 14.43
C SER A 5 12.79 -17.78 14.32
N ALA A 6 13.21 -16.86 13.46
CA ALA A 6 12.38 -15.78 12.95
C ALA A 6 11.05 -16.39 12.51
N MET A 7 9.93 -15.88 13.02
CA MET A 7 8.62 -16.29 12.50
C MET A 7 8.60 -15.96 11.00
N PRO A 8 8.23 -16.88 10.11
CA PRO A 8 8.11 -16.56 8.69
C PRO A 8 6.96 -15.57 8.47
N LEU A 9 7.10 -14.70 7.47
CA LEU A 9 6.08 -13.68 7.14
C LEU A 9 4.71 -14.30 6.84
N ALA A 10 4.69 -15.53 6.31
CA ALA A 10 3.47 -16.29 6.05
C ALA A 10 2.67 -16.65 7.32
N ASP A 11 3.29 -16.61 8.51
CA ASP A 11 2.60 -16.91 9.78
C ASP A 11 1.91 -15.67 10.38
N VAL A 12 2.15 -14.47 9.83
CA VAL A 12 1.60 -13.20 10.36
C VAL A 12 0.56 -12.55 9.45
N VAL A 13 0.41 -13.02 8.21
CA VAL A 13 -0.59 -12.54 7.27
C VAL A 13 -1.37 -13.69 6.63
N SER A 14 -2.58 -13.41 6.16
CA SER A 14 -3.35 -14.36 5.37
C SER A 14 -2.60 -14.76 4.09
N ALA A 15 -2.84 -15.98 3.59
CA ALA A 15 -2.22 -16.44 2.34
C ALA A 15 -2.56 -15.52 1.15
N GLU A 16 -3.75 -14.91 1.15
CA GLU A 16 -4.21 -13.94 0.16
C GLU A 16 -3.43 -12.62 0.19
N ALA A 17 -2.75 -12.31 1.30
CA ALA A 17 -1.92 -11.13 1.42
C ALA A 17 -0.50 -11.38 0.90
N LEU A 18 -0.07 -12.61 0.65
CA LEU A 18 1.23 -12.88 0.04
C LEU A 18 1.11 -12.74 -1.48
N VAL A 19 1.97 -11.91 -2.07
CA VAL A 19 1.96 -11.66 -3.52
C VAL A 19 3.30 -12.10 -4.09
N GLU A 20 3.26 -12.85 -5.18
CA GLU A 20 4.47 -13.25 -5.90
C GLU A 20 5.16 -11.99 -6.49
N PRO A 21 6.48 -11.83 -6.28
CA PRO A 21 7.23 -10.70 -6.85
C PRO A 21 7.08 -10.67 -8.38
N GLY A 22 6.37 -9.65 -8.88
CA GLY A 22 6.15 -9.45 -10.33
C GLY A 22 4.68 -9.52 -10.79
N GLU A 23 3.76 -10.06 -9.98
CA GLU A 23 2.32 -10.06 -10.32
C GLU A 23 1.59 -8.77 -9.88
N GLY A 24 2.11 -8.06 -8.89
CA GLY A 24 1.55 -6.80 -8.39
C GLY A 24 1.94 -5.57 -9.20
N GLY A 25 1.54 -5.49 -10.47
CA GLY A 25 1.30 -4.27 -11.30
C GLY A 25 2.34 -3.14 -11.41
N SER A 26 3.42 -3.14 -10.65
CA SER A 26 4.43 -2.09 -10.59
C SER A 26 5.78 -2.78 -10.66
N ARG A 27 6.55 -2.50 -11.71
CA ARG A 27 7.97 -2.89 -11.75
C ARG A 27 8.69 -1.98 -10.77
N ILE A 28 8.65 -2.35 -9.50
CA ILE A 28 9.26 -1.64 -8.39
C ILE A 28 10.78 -1.62 -8.63
N VAL A 29 11.31 -0.50 -9.12
CA VAL A 29 12.75 -0.32 -9.33
C VAL A 29 13.36 0.23 -8.04
N LEU A 30 13.68 -0.66 -7.09
CA LEU A 30 14.31 -0.32 -5.80
C LEU A 30 15.80 -0.70 -5.75
N GLY A 31 16.45 -0.82 -6.91
CA GLY A 31 17.86 -1.22 -7.03
C GLY A 31 18.14 -2.71 -6.82
N ARG A 32 17.26 -3.46 -6.17
CA ARG A 32 17.23 -4.94 -6.08
C ARG A 32 15.78 -5.41 -5.93
N GLU A 33 15.52 -6.71 -6.10
CA GLU A 33 14.19 -7.28 -5.81
C GLU A 33 13.91 -7.27 -4.29
N PRO A 34 12.64 -7.08 -3.89
CA PRO A 34 12.22 -7.23 -2.50
C PRO A 34 12.29 -8.69 -2.06
N ASP A 35 12.47 -8.92 -0.76
CA ASP A 35 12.49 -10.28 -0.20
C ASP A 35 11.07 -10.89 -0.16
N ALA A 36 10.04 -10.04 -0.11
CA ALA A 36 8.64 -10.42 -0.30
C ALA A 36 7.80 -9.19 -0.67
N VAL A 37 6.63 -9.44 -1.28
CA VAL A 37 5.56 -8.46 -1.45
C VAL A 37 4.36 -8.93 -0.65
N VAL A 38 3.80 -8.04 0.17
CA VAL A 38 2.59 -8.30 0.96
C VAL A 38 1.53 -7.25 0.72
N ALA A 39 0.29 -7.69 0.49
CA ALA A 39 -0.89 -6.87 0.28
C ALA A 39 -1.88 -7.10 1.43
N PRO A 40 -1.70 -6.48 2.62
CA PRO A 40 -2.66 -6.60 3.70
C PRO A 40 -4.05 -6.07 3.28
N GLY A 41 -5.10 -6.77 3.70
CA GLY A 41 -6.50 -6.40 3.47
C GLY A 41 -7.15 -5.65 4.64
N SER A 42 -6.45 -5.53 5.78
CA SER A 42 -6.94 -4.82 6.96
C SER A 42 -5.82 -4.05 7.70
N ILE A 43 -6.23 -3.18 8.63
CA ILE A 43 -5.31 -2.44 9.50
C ILE A 43 -4.56 -3.40 10.41
N GLU A 44 -5.23 -4.43 10.92
CA GLU A 44 -4.65 -5.47 11.78
C GLU A 44 -3.54 -6.23 11.05
N GLU A 45 -3.75 -6.57 9.78
CA GLU A 45 -2.70 -7.21 8.96
C GLU A 45 -1.52 -6.25 8.71
N VAL A 46 -1.76 -4.94 8.49
CA VAL A 46 -0.68 -3.94 8.39
C VAL A 46 0.13 -3.91 9.68
N VAL A 47 -0.53 -3.85 10.84
CA VAL A 47 0.13 -3.85 12.15
C VAL A 47 0.95 -5.13 12.35
N ALA A 48 0.41 -6.30 11.97
CA ALA A 48 1.11 -7.56 12.07
C ALA A 48 2.39 -7.59 11.20
N VAL A 49 2.32 -7.08 9.97
CA VAL A 49 3.50 -6.97 9.08
C VAL A 49 4.55 -6.04 9.66
N LEU A 50 4.15 -4.87 10.17
CA LEU A 50 5.09 -3.90 10.73
C LEU A 50 5.77 -4.42 12.00
N ALA A 51 5.02 -5.08 12.88
CA ALA A 51 5.56 -5.72 14.08
C ALA A 51 6.54 -6.86 13.73
N TRP A 52 6.19 -7.69 12.75
CA TRP A 52 7.08 -8.73 12.23
C TRP A 52 8.38 -8.13 11.67
N ALA A 53 8.27 -7.08 10.86
CA ALA A 53 9.43 -6.47 10.22
C ALA A 53 10.40 -5.85 11.24
N GLU A 54 9.86 -5.21 12.27
CA GLU A 54 10.64 -4.68 13.39
C GLU A 54 11.42 -5.79 14.11
N SER A 55 10.73 -6.86 14.50
CA SER A 55 11.34 -7.98 15.24
C SER A 55 12.40 -8.74 14.43
N ASN A 56 12.35 -8.65 13.10
CA ASN A 56 13.29 -9.30 12.18
C ASN A 56 14.34 -8.34 11.59
N SER A 57 14.31 -7.05 11.96
CA SER A 57 15.19 -6.01 11.37
C SER A 57 15.08 -5.94 9.83
N VAL A 58 13.87 -6.11 9.31
CA VAL A 58 13.54 -6.05 7.88
C VAL A 58 12.92 -4.68 7.57
N GLY A 59 13.38 -4.01 6.51
CA GLY A 59 12.78 -2.76 6.07
C GLY A 59 11.39 -2.96 5.46
N VAL A 60 10.50 -1.98 5.60
CA VAL A 60 9.18 -1.99 4.95
C VAL A 60 9.06 -0.80 4.04
N ILE A 61 8.66 -1.05 2.79
CA ILE A 61 8.40 0.00 1.80
C ILE A 61 6.93 -0.05 1.41
N PRO A 62 6.11 0.90 1.90
CA PRO A 62 4.73 1.02 1.48
C PRO A 62 4.64 1.45 0.02
N VAL A 63 3.77 0.79 -0.75
CA VAL A 63 3.59 1.04 -2.18
C VAL A 63 2.10 1.07 -2.51
N GLY A 64 1.62 2.21 -3.03
CA GLY A 64 0.35 2.30 -3.75
C GLY A 64 0.51 1.80 -5.19
N THR A 65 0.48 2.70 -6.17
CA THR A 65 0.81 2.34 -7.57
C THR A 65 2.32 2.32 -7.87
N GLY A 66 3.14 2.82 -6.95
CA GLY A 66 4.58 2.98 -7.14
C GLY A 66 4.98 4.25 -7.91
N ALA A 67 4.01 5.09 -8.33
CA ALA A 67 4.25 6.30 -9.12
C ALA A 67 5.14 7.36 -8.43
N HIS A 68 5.37 7.25 -7.12
CA HIS A 68 6.21 8.16 -6.31
C HIS A 68 7.38 7.45 -5.62
N LEU A 69 7.76 6.23 -6.05
CA LEU A 69 8.85 5.52 -5.39
C LEU A 69 10.20 6.22 -5.54
N GLY A 70 10.41 6.95 -6.64
CA GLY A 70 11.66 7.65 -6.92
C GLY A 70 12.85 6.68 -7.05
N ASP A 71 14.06 7.16 -6.82
CA ASP A 71 15.26 6.31 -6.73
C ASP A 71 15.52 5.91 -5.27
N ARG A 72 14.87 4.83 -4.83
CA ARG A 72 15.10 4.24 -3.51
C ARG A 72 16.02 3.03 -3.65
N ARG A 73 17.01 2.93 -2.76
CA ARG A 73 17.97 1.82 -2.71
C ARG A 73 18.13 1.31 -1.28
N PRO A 74 17.29 0.35 -0.86
CA PRO A 74 17.37 -0.23 0.48
C PRO A 74 18.70 -0.96 0.66
N ALA A 75 19.41 -0.67 1.76
CA ALA A 75 20.73 -1.25 2.03
C ALA A 75 20.67 -2.67 2.62
N GLY A 76 19.55 -3.05 3.24
CA GLY A 76 19.36 -4.33 3.92
C GLY A 76 18.17 -5.12 3.38
N PRO A 77 17.79 -6.24 4.05
CA PRO A 77 16.57 -6.97 3.76
C PRO A 77 15.35 -6.06 3.83
N TYR A 78 14.40 -6.24 2.91
CA TYR A 78 13.18 -5.44 2.92
C TYR A 78 12.03 -6.14 2.21
N VAL A 79 10.82 -5.78 2.62
CA VAL A 79 9.56 -6.19 1.98
C VAL A 79 8.82 -4.98 1.44
N VAL A 80 8.01 -5.21 0.42
CA VAL A 80 7.03 -4.24 -0.08
C VAL A 80 5.70 -4.49 0.61
N LEU A 81 5.10 -3.43 1.14
CA LEU A 81 3.73 -3.42 1.65
C LEU A 81 2.83 -2.73 0.61
N SER A 82 2.19 -3.54 -0.24
CA SER A 82 1.20 -3.09 -1.21
C SER A 82 -0.08 -2.66 -0.51
N THR A 83 -0.60 -1.47 -0.80
CA THR A 83 -1.87 -1.01 -0.23
C THR A 83 -3.08 -1.41 -1.08
N GLU A 84 -2.92 -2.18 -2.16
CA GLU A 84 -3.99 -2.41 -3.16
C GLU A 84 -5.27 -3.04 -2.60
N ARG A 85 -5.14 -3.93 -1.59
CA ARG A 85 -6.28 -4.57 -0.90
C ARG A 85 -6.93 -3.65 0.15
N LEU A 86 -6.29 -2.54 0.51
CA LEU A 86 -6.86 -1.46 1.32
C LEU A 86 -7.56 -0.45 0.41
N SER A 87 -8.63 -0.85 -0.27
CA SER A 87 -9.38 0.00 -1.20
C SER A 87 -10.86 0.14 -0.82
N GLY A 88 -11.45 1.28 -1.19
CA GLY A 88 -12.87 1.61 -0.97
C GLY A 88 -13.08 2.89 -0.17
N VAL A 89 -14.23 3.52 -0.39
CA VAL A 89 -14.75 4.64 0.41
C VAL A 89 -15.39 4.08 1.69
N GLU A 90 -15.04 4.65 2.84
CA GLU A 90 -15.59 4.26 4.13
C GLU A 90 -16.73 5.20 4.55
N ILE A 91 -16.54 6.50 4.38
CA ILE A 91 -17.51 7.54 4.74
C ILE A 91 -17.48 8.62 3.65
N TYR A 92 -18.63 9.09 3.21
CA TYR A 92 -18.72 10.28 2.38
C TYR A 92 -19.90 11.13 2.86
N GLU A 93 -19.59 12.37 3.27
CA GLU A 93 -20.57 13.37 3.71
C GLU A 93 -20.52 14.55 2.73
N PRO A 94 -21.32 14.52 1.64
CA PRO A 94 -21.25 15.52 0.57
C PRO A 94 -21.61 16.93 1.03
N ALA A 95 -22.49 17.07 2.02
CA ALA A 95 -22.87 18.37 2.57
C ALA A 95 -21.69 19.05 3.29
N ASP A 96 -20.82 18.26 3.90
CA ASP A 96 -19.66 18.72 4.66
C ASP A 96 -18.38 18.77 3.82
N LEU A 97 -18.44 18.30 2.56
CA LEU A 97 -17.29 18.17 1.66
C LEU A 97 -16.18 17.29 2.26
N THR A 98 -16.55 16.25 3.01
CA THR A 98 -15.59 15.32 3.62
C THR A 98 -15.76 13.90 3.11
N LEU A 99 -14.65 13.23 2.86
CA LEU A 99 -14.61 11.85 2.39
C LEU A 99 -13.48 11.10 3.14
N THR A 100 -13.80 9.92 3.66
CA THR A 100 -12.85 8.97 4.23
C THR A 100 -12.78 7.74 3.33
N ALA A 101 -11.58 7.37 2.92
CA ALA A 101 -11.35 6.19 2.09
C ALA A 101 -10.03 5.54 2.46
N LYS A 102 -9.91 4.25 2.13
CA LYS A 102 -8.69 3.49 2.38
C LYS A 102 -7.56 3.93 1.46
N SER A 103 -6.31 3.80 1.93
CA SER A 103 -5.11 4.35 1.29
C SER A 103 -4.85 3.84 -0.14
N GLY A 104 -5.24 2.60 -0.44
CA GLY A 104 -5.13 1.99 -1.77
C GLY A 104 -6.23 2.37 -2.76
N THR A 105 -7.23 3.17 -2.35
CA THR A 105 -8.33 3.58 -3.25
C THR A 105 -7.80 4.46 -4.36
N ARG A 106 -8.14 4.16 -5.62
CA ARG A 106 -7.75 4.99 -6.75
C ARG A 106 -8.46 6.34 -6.68
N VAL A 107 -7.74 7.41 -6.99
CA VAL A 107 -8.33 8.75 -6.98
C VAL A 107 -9.38 8.90 -8.07
N GLY A 108 -9.26 8.16 -9.18
CA GLY A 108 -10.32 8.09 -10.20
C GLY A 108 -11.64 7.54 -9.66
N ASP A 109 -11.59 6.54 -8.77
CA ASP A 109 -12.79 5.99 -8.13
C ASP A 109 -13.41 7.01 -7.17
N LEU A 110 -12.56 7.73 -6.42
CA LEU A 110 -13.01 8.81 -5.53
C LEU A 110 -13.64 9.97 -6.31
N ALA A 111 -13.05 10.35 -7.44
CA ALA A 111 -13.55 11.40 -8.30
C ALA A 111 -14.94 11.03 -8.87
N ARG A 112 -15.13 9.77 -9.27
CA ARG A 112 -16.43 9.27 -9.72
C ARG A 112 -17.50 9.36 -8.63
N VAL A 113 -17.15 9.01 -7.39
CA VAL A 113 -18.07 9.13 -6.23
C VAL A 113 -18.41 10.60 -5.95
N ALA A 114 -17.43 11.51 -6.01
CA ALA A 114 -17.67 12.93 -5.82
C ALA A 114 -18.54 13.54 -6.94
N GLU A 115 -18.38 13.07 -8.17
CA GLU A 115 -19.13 13.53 -9.33
C GLU A 115 -20.64 13.23 -9.20
N GLU A 116 -21.04 12.18 -8.48
CA GLU A 116 -22.45 11.88 -8.15
C GLU A 116 -23.13 13.04 -7.42
N HIS A 117 -22.36 13.90 -6.74
CA HIS A 117 -22.82 15.11 -6.05
C HIS A 117 -22.43 16.42 -6.76
N ARG A 118 -21.93 16.35 -8.00
CA ARG A 118 -21.38 17.48 -8.77
C ARG A 118 -20.18 18.13 -8.07
N GLN A 119 -19.42 17.34 -7.32
CA GLN A 119 -18.19 17.75 -6.66
C GLN A 119 -16.99 17.22 -7.43
N TRP A 120 -15.82 17.77 -7.15
CA TRP A 120 -14.57 17.37 -7.79
C TRP A 120 -13.43 17.40 -6.77
N LEU A 121 -12.40 16.60 -7.02
CA LEU A 121 -11.22 16.52 -6.16
C LEU A 121 -10.10 17.41 -6.72
N PRO A 122 -9.61 18.42 -5.97
CA PRO A 122 -8.68 19.42 -6.49
C PRO A 122 -7.22 18.95 -6.47
N PHE A 123 -6.93 17.79 -7.04
CA PHE A 123 -5.58 17.24 -7.17
C PHE A 123 -4.94 17.65 -8.50
N ASP A 124 -3.69 18.14 -8.47
CA ASP A 124 -2.92 18.63 -9.63
C ASP A 124 -1.61 17.84 -9.99
N PRO A 125 -1.36 16.60 -9.52
CA PRO A 125 -0.31 15.78 -10.13
C PRO A 125 -0.66 15.23 -11.53
N MET A 126 0.36 14.87 -12.32
CA MET A 126 0.15 14.12 -13.56
C MET A 126 -0.48 12.75 -13.28
N ASP A 127 -1.39 12.28 -14.12
CA ASP A 127 -1.98 10.94 -14.03
C ASP A 127 -2.69 10.63 -12.69
N VAL A 128 -3.22 11.66 -12.02
CA VAL A 128 -3.94 11.55 -10.73
C VAL A 128 -4.97 10.42 -10.69
N PRO A 129 -5.85 10.22 -11.70
CA PRO A 129 -6.89 9.19 -11.61
C PRO A 129 -6.34 7.78 -11.39
N ASN A 130 -5.12 7.51 -11.88
CA ASN A 130 -4.47 6.21 -11.72
C ASN A 130 -3.63 6.10 -10.45
N ARG A 131 -3.49 7.16 -9.65
CA ARG A 131 -2.80 7.13 -8.35
C ARG A 131 -3.75 6.68 -7.24
N THR A 132 -3.19 6.17 -6.16
CA THR A 132 -3.92 5.84 -4.93
C THR A 132 -3.97 7.04 -4.00
N LEU A 133 -5.03 7.20 -3.19
CA LEU A 133 -5.18 8.28 -2.22
C LEU A 133 -3.97 8.40 -1.29
N GLY A 134 -3.53 7.29 -0.69
CA GLY A 134 -2.36 7.26 0.19
C GLY A 134 -1.03 7.46 -0.54
N GLY A 135 -1.02 7.34 -1.87
CA GLY A 135 0.17 7.65 -2.67
C GLY A 135 0.33 9.13 -3.00
N LEU A 136 -0.73 9.92 -2.81
CA LEU A 136 -0.73 11.37 -2.99
C LEU A 136 -0.46 12.16 -1.69
N ALA A 137 -0.54 11.50 -0.54
CA ALA A 137 -0.40 12.10 0.79
C ALA A 137 1.06 12.31 1.22
#